data_AF-A0A8S4QE98-F1
#
_entry.id   AF-A0A8S4QE98-F1
#
_cell.length_a   1.000
_cell.length_b   1.000
_cell.length_c   1.000
_cell.angle_alpha   90.00
_cell.angle_beta   90.00
_cell.angle_gamma   90.00
#
_symmetry.space_group_name_H-M   'P 1'
#
loop_
_entity.id
_entity.type
_entity.pdbx_description
1 polymer ?
#
loop_
_entity_poly.entity_id
_entity_poly.type
_entity_poly.pdbx_seq_one_letter_code
_entity_poly.pdbx_strand_id
1 'polypeptide(L)'
;MVMLDCAPVNDVLWSEVDALRQYIIDHFTTVNRKWNRSICNVYEEMAARTSESPETTAQLVELLGYIQDCRDCAMFDLREKSRTTAEYVLFLMEHAHLSFEDINLNTRVFLWPLDMEETIDLTIKTLNTKKIMAEDKLKSRKA
;
A
#
# COMPACT_ATOMS: atom_id res chain seq x y z
N MET A 1 3.93 -4.84 66.24
CA MET A 1 3.78 -5.47 64.91
C MET A 1 3.58 -4.34 63.92
N VAL A 2 4.56 -4.09 63.05
CA VAL A 2 4.48 -3.02 62.03
C VAL A 2 3.82 -3.62 60.79
N MET A 3 2.71 -3.04 60.34
CA MET A 3 2.09 -3.38 59.05
C MET A 3 2.55 -2.37 58.01
N LEU A 4 3.03 -2.86 56.88
CA LEU A 4 3.53 -2.07 55.78
C LEU A 4 2.50 -2.15 54.65
N ASP A 5 1.95 -0.99 54.28
CA ASP A 5 1.04 -0.89 53.16
C ASP A 5 1.84 -0.80 51.85
N CYS A 6 1.74 -1.86 51.04
CA CYS A 6 2.41 -1.94 49.75
C CYS A 6 1.51 -1.48 48.59
N ALA A 7 0.25 -1.07 48.85
CA ALA A 7 -0.65 -0.60 47.80
C ALA A 7 -0.06 0.59 47.00
N PRO A 8 0.55 1.62 47.63
CA PRO A 8 1.13 2.73 46.88
C PRO A 8 2.27 2.31 45.94
N VAL A 9 3.09 1.35 46.36
CA VAL A 9 4.18 0.82 45.52
C VAL A 9 3.61 0.05 44.34
N ASN A 10 2.57 -0.76 44.59
CA ASN A 10 1.92 -1.52 43.54
C ASN A 10 1.24 -0.61 42.51
N ASP A 11 0.58 0.46 42.95
CA ASP A 11 -0.07 1.44 42.06
C ASP A 11 0.95 2.14 41.15
N VAL A 12 2.10 2.54 41.71
CA VAL A 12 3.19 3.12 40.91
C VAL A 12 3.73 2.11 39.89
N LEU A 13 4.00 0.87 40.31
CA LEU A 13 4.48 -0.17 39.39
C LEU A 13 3.48 -0.43 38.26
N TRP A 14 2.18 -0.46 38.57
CA TRP A 14 1.13 -0.62 37.56
C TRP A 14 1.11 0.55 36.58
N SER A 15 1.20 1.78 37.08
CA SER A 15 1.24 2.98 36.25
C SER A 15 2.43 2.98 35.29
N GLU A 16 3.61 2.56 35.74
CA GLU A 16 4.81 2.48 34.90
C GLU A 16 4.66 1.41 33.80
N VAL A 17 4.09 0.25 34.15
CA VAL A 17 3.83 -0.83 33.18
C VAL A 17 2.80 -0.40 32.14
N ASP A 18 1.73 0.28 32.56
CA ASP A 18 0.70 0.78 31.66
C ASP A 18 1.23 1.89 30.73
N ALA A 19 2.07 2.79 31.25
CA ALA A 19 2.75 3.80 30.45
C ALA A 19 3.67 3.18 29.39
N LEU A 20 4.45 2.15 29.75
CA LEU A 20 5.28 1.41 28.80
C LEU A 20 4.45 0.70 27.74
N ARG A 21 3.34 0.08 28.14
CA ARG A 21 2.39 -0.56 27.21
C ARG A 21 1.85 0.45 26.21
N GLN A 22 1.37 1.60 26.69
CA GLN A 22 0.82 2.66 25.84
C GLN A 22 1.88 3.18 24.87
N TYR A 23 3.11 3.41 25.34
CA TYR A 23 4.23 3.83 24.49
C TYR A 23 4.50 2.86 23.33
N ILE A 24 4.51 1.54 23.61
CA ILE A 24 4.72 0.51 22.59
C ILE A 24 3.57 0.53 21.57
N ILE A 25 2.32 0.62 22.03
CA ILE A 25 1.13 0.69 21.16
C ILE A 25 1.19 1.91 20.26
N ASP A 26 1.48 3.09 20.81
CA ASP A 26 1.57 4.35 20.05
C ASP A 26 2.69 4.31 19.00
N HIS A 27 3.82 3.69 19.36
CA HIS A 27 4.93 3.47 18.45
C HIS A 27 4.49 2.62 17.24
N PHE A 28 3.94 1.42 17.48
CA PHE A 28 3.51 0.54 16.39
C PHE A 28 2.35 1.11 15.58
N THR A 29 1.45 1.88 16.21
CA THR A 29 0.38 2.60 15.52
C THR A 29 0.96 3.61 14.52
N THR A 30 1.96 4.38 14.96
CA THR A 30 2.64 5.37 14.11
C THR A 30 3.43 4.70 12.98
N VAL A 31 4.13 3.61 13.28
CA VAL A 31 4.87 2.81 12.28
C VAL A 31 3.91 2.25 11.23
N ASN A 32 2.81 1.62 11.64
CA ASN A 32 1.81 1.07 10.73
C ASN A 32 1.20 2.16 9.83
N ARG A 33 0.82 3.31 10.39
CA ARG A 33 0.31 4.46 9.61
C ARG A 33 1.30 4.91 8.55
N LYS A 34 2.58 5.10 8.92
CA LYS A 34 3.62 5.55 8.00
C LYS A 34 3.89 4.51 6.92
N TRP A 35 3.95 3.24 7.30
CA TRP A 35 4.16 2.12 6.39
C TRP A 35 3.03 2.04 5.36
N ASN A 36 1.78 2.07 5.82
CA ASN A 36 0.60 1.98 4.95
C ASN A 36 0.47 3.17 4.01
N ARG A 37 0.75 4.40 4.49
CA ARG A 37 0.81 5.58 3.62
C ARG A 37 1.88 5.44 2.54
N SER A 38 3.05 4.90 2.89
CA SER A 38 4.10 4.66 1.89
C SER A 38 3.67 3.67 0.81
N ILE A 39 2.93 2.62 1.17
CA ILE A 39 2.40 1.66 0.19
C ILE A 39 1.35 2.32 -0.70
N CYS A 40 0.36 3.00 -0.10
CA CYS A 40 -0.68 3.71 -0.85
C CYS A 40 -0.10 4.72 -1.85
N ASN A 41 0.90 5.51 -1.44
CA ASN A 41 1.53 6.49 -2.32
C ASN A 41 2.16 5.85 -3.57
N VAL A 42 2.80 4.68 -3.42
CA VAL A 42 3.39 3.97 -4.58
C VAL A 42 2.29 3.48 -5.51
N TYR A 43 1.19 2.92 -4.97
CA TYR A 43 0.03 2.54 -5.78
C TYR A 43 -0.61 3.72 -6.51
N GLU A 44 -0.74 4.87 -5.84
CA GLU A 44 -1.28 6.09 -6.43
C GLU A 44 -0.40 6.60 -7.58
N GLU A 45 0.93 6.59 -7.41
CA GLU A 45 1.87 6.94 -8.48
C GLU A 45 1.77 5.97 -9.66
N MET A 46 1.70 4.66 -9.39
CA MET A 46 1.51 3.64 -10.42
C MET A 46 0.21 3.85 -11.19
N ALA A 47 -0.90 4.09 -10.48
CA ALA A 47 -2.21 4.34 -11.08
C ALA A 47 -2.21 5.62 -11.93
N ALA A 48 -1.56 6.69 -11.46
CA ALA A 48 -1.42 7.94 -12.20
C ALA A 48 -0.67 7.72 -13.52
N ARG A 49 0.51 7.07 -13.48
CA ARG A 49 1.29 6.78 -14.69
C ARG A 49 0.56 5.84 -15.66
N THR A 50 -0.16 4.85 -15.13
CA THR A 50 -0.92 3.88 -15.95
C THR A 50 -2.13 4.55 -16.65
N SER A 51 -2.63 5.66 -16.11
CA SER A 51 -3.75 6.42 -16.65
C SER A 51 -3.34 7.45 -17.71
N GLU A 52 -2.04 7.65 -17.95
CA GLU A 52 -1.54 8.58 -18.97
C GLU A 52 -1.91 8.10 -20.39
N SER A 53 -2.40 9.01 -21.24
CA SER A 53 -2.68 8.70 -22.64
C SER A 53 -1.46 9.04 -23.50
N PRO A 54 -0.80 8.06 -24.15
CA PRO A 54 0.33 8.34 -25.02
C PRO A 54 -0.12 9.06 -26.29
N GLU A 55 0.59 10.14 -26.66
CA GLU A 55 0.34 10.92 -27.88
C GLU A 55 1.26 10.51 -29.03
N THR A 56 2.44 9.97 -28.70
CA THR A 56 3.46 9.53 -29.65
C THR A 56 3.72 8.03 -29.56
N THR A 57 4.24 7.43 -30.63
CA THR A 57 4.64 6.01 -30.64
C THR A 57 5.75 5.71 -29.62
N ALA A 58 6.65 6.66 -29.38
CA ALA A 58 7.71 6.50 -28.36
C ALA A 58 7.12 6.39 -26.95
N GLN A 59 6.22 7.31 -26.59
CA GLN A 59 5.49 7.28 -25.31
C GLN A 59 4.64 6.02 -25.16
N LEU A 60 4.02 5.53 -26.24
CA LEU A 60 3.25 4.29 -26.22
C LEU A 60 4.11 3.08 -25.85
N VAL A 61 5.31 2.97 -26.43
CA VAL A 61 6.23 1.86 -26.14
C VAL A 61 6.80 1.97 -24.73
N GLU A 62 7.16 3.19 -24.30
CA GLU A 62 7.64 3.45 -22.93
C GLU A 62 6.58 3.06 -21.89
N LEU A 63 5.34 3.51 -22.08
CA LEU A 63 4.24 3.21 -21.16
C LEU A 63 3.92 1.71 -21.13
N LEU A 64 3.98 1.03 -22.28
CA LEU A 64 3.82 -0.43 -22.34
C LEU A 64 4.91 -1.17 -21.54
N GLY A 65 6.17 -0.73 -21.65
CA GLY A 65 7.29 -1.29 -20.88
C GLY A 65 7.09 -1.07 -19.38
N TYR A 66 6.76 0.16 -18.98
CA TYR A 66 6.47 0.49 -17.58
C TYR A 66 5.36 -0.37 -16.98
N ILE A 67 4.25 -0.57 -17.71
CA ILE A 67 3.12 -1.38 -17.22
C ILE A 67 3.51 -2.86 -17.09
N GLN A 68 4.36 -3.37 -17.98
CA GLN A 68 4.91 -4.73 -17.86
C GLN A 68 5.78 -4.87 -16.61
N ASP A 69 6.69 -3.91 -16.37
CA ASP A 69 7.53 -3.89 -15.17
C ASP A 69 6.70 -3.77 -13.88
N CYS A 70 5.63 -2.98 -13.91
CA CYS A 70 4.68 -2.86 -12.81
C CYS A 70 4.05 -4.21 -12.47
N ARG A 71 3.56 -4.92 -13.49
CA ARG A 71 2.91 -6.22 -13.33
C ARG A 71 3.88 -7.29 -12.84
N ASP A 72 5.08 -7.33 -13.39
CA ASP A 72 6.00 -8.46 -13.20
C ASP A 72 6.87 -8.30 -11.94
N CYS A 73 7.20 -7.07 -11.53
CA CYS A 73 8.07 -6.80 -10.37
C CYS A 73 7.38 -5.98 -9.28
N ALA A 74 6.89 -4.78 -9.60
CA ALA A 74 6.44 -3.84 -8.57
C ALA A 74 5.23 -4.35 -7.77
N MET A 75 4.30 -5.04 -8.44
CA MET A 75 3.12 -5.64 -7.79
C MET A 75 3.48 -6.74 -6.81
N PHE A 76 4.52 -7.54 -7.09
CA PHE A 76 5.01 -8.56 -6.18
C PHE A 76 5.58 -7.94 -4.90
N ASP A 77 6.46 -6.94 -5.06
CA ASP A 77 7.08 -6.24 -3.93
C ASP A 77 6.03 -5.53 -3.05
N LEU A 78 5.01 -4.91 -3.67
CA LEU A 78 3.94 -4.25 -2.93
C LEU A 78 3.05 -5.25 -2.18
N ARG A 79 2.79 -6.44 -2.75
CA ARG A 79 2.08 -7.52 -2.04
C ARG A 79 2.86 -8.01 -0.83
N GLU A 80 4.18 -8.14 -0.95
CA GLU A 80 5.04 -8.50 0.18
C GLU A 80 4.98 -7.42 1.27
N LYS A 81 5.07 -6.14 0.91
CA LYS A 81 4.92 -5.03 1.88
C LYS A 81 3.55 -5.02 2.56
N SER A 82 2.48 -5.34 1.84
CA SER A 82 1.13 -5.48 2.40
C SER A 82 1.03 -6.66 3.38
N ARG A 83 1.86 -7.71 3.24
CA ARG A 83 1.94 -8.79 4.23
C ARG A 83 2.51 -8.27 5.56
N THR A 84 3.53 -7.42 5.52
CA THR A 84 4.05 -6.75 6.73
C THR A 84 2.97 -5.88 7.40
N THR A 85 2.14 -5.19 6.60
CA THR A 85 0.97 -4.48 7.14
C THR A 85 0.04 -5.42 7.90
N ALA A 86 -0.23 -6.63 7.39
CA ALA A 86 -1.08 -7.60 8.07
C ALA A 86 -0.52 -7.99 9.46
N GLU A 87 0.79 -8.17 9.59
CA GLU A 87 1.44 -8.48 10.86
C GLU A 87 1.28 -7.34 11.88
N TYR A 88 1.46 -6.09 11.45
CA TYR A 88 1.23 -4.93 12.31
C TYR A 88 -0.23 -4.78 12.70
N VAL A 89 -1.16 -4.99 11.77
CA VAL A 89 -2.60 -4.89 12.04
C VAL A 89 -3.05 -5.96 13.02
N LEU A 90 -2.56 -7.20 12.92
CA LEU A 90 -2.87 -8.25 13.89
C LEU A 90 -2.46 -7.86 15.32
N PHE A 91 -1.22 -7.37 15.48
CA PHE A 91 -0.76 -6.85 16.77
C PHE A 91 -1.62 -5.70 17.28
N LEU A 92 -1.93 -4.73 16.43
CA LEU A 92 -2.70 -3.54 16.83
C LEU A 92 -4.16 -3.86 17.12
N MET A 93 -4.78 -4.83 16.45
CA MET A 93 -6.16 -5.24 16.75
C MET A 93 -6.30 -5.89 18.13
N GLU A 94 -5.25 -6.55 18.62
CA GLU A 94 -5.25 -7.18 19.95
C GLU A 94 -4.96 -6.18 21.08
N HIS A 95 -4.23 -5.10 20.79
CA HIS A 95 -3.66 -4.23 21.82
C HIS A 95 -4.09 -2.76 21.77
N ALA A 96 -4.54 -2.26 20.62
CA ALA A 96 -4.81 -0.85 20.38
C ALA A 96 -6.29 -0.58 20.05
N HIS A 97 -6.75 0.63 20.37
CA HIS A 97 -8.01 1.15 19.86
C HIS A 97 -7.77 1.86 18.52
N LEU A 98 -8.00 1.14 17.43
CA LEU A 98 -7.84 1.69 16.08
C LEU A 98 -8.94 2.70 15.76
N SER A 99 -8.54 3.87 15.26
CA SER A 99 -9.49 4.87 14.77
C SER A 99 -10.11 4.42 13.45
N PHE A 100 -11.22 5.06 13.06
CA PHE A 100 -11.82 4.82 11.75
C PHE A 100 -10.84 5.12 10.59
N GLU A 101 -10.01 6.15 10.72
CA GLU A 101 -8.99 6.48 9.72
C GLU A 101 -7.96 5.35 9.56
N ASP A 102 -7.53 4.76 10.68
CA ASP A 102 -6.59 3.63 10.67
C ASP A 102 -7.18 2.41 9.97
N ILE A 103 -8.43 2.07 10.31
CA ILE A 103 -9.13 0.93 9.70
C ILE A 103 -9.30 1.16 8.20
N ASN A 104 -9.65 2.37 7.79
CA ASN A 104 -9.81 2.71 6.37
C ASN A 104 -8.46 2.63 5.63
N LEU A 105 -7.39 3.14 6.23
CA LEU A 105 -6.05 3.07 5.64
C LEU A 105 -5.56 1.62 5.50
N ASN A 106 -5.76 0.78 6.53
CA ASN A 106 -5.44 -0.65 6.47
C ASN A 106 -6.23 -1.34 5.35
N THR A 107 -7.54 -1.11 5.30
CA THR A 107 -8.42 -1.65 4.26
C THR A 107 -7.94 -1.25 2.87
N ARG A 108 -7.58 0.02 2.68
CA ARG A 108 -7.12 0.51 1.38
C ARG A 108 -5.84 -0.18 0.91
N VAL A 109 -4.87 -0.42 1.81
CA VAL A 109 -3.64 -1.17 1.49
C VAL A 109 -3.93 -2.61 1.03
N PHE A 110 -4.93 -3.27 1.61
CA PHE A 110 -5.29 -4.63 1.23
C PHE A 110 -6.10 -4.72 -0.07
N LEU A 111 -6.84 -3.67 -0.43
CA LEU A 111 -7.63 -3.62 -1.66
C LEU A 111 -6.84 -3.16 -2.88
N TRP A 112 -5.86 -2.26 -2.69
CA TRP A 112 -5.01 -1.74 -3.77
C TRP A 112 -4.44 -2.79 -4.74
N PRO A 113 -3.91 -3.94 -4.28
CA PRO A 113 -3.41 -4.96 -5.19
C PRO A 113 -4.46 -5.49 -6.18
N LEU A 114 -5.73 -5.60 -5.75
CA LEU A 114 -6.82 -6.08 -6.61
C LEU A 114 -7.21 -5.01 -7.63
N ASP A 115 -7.42 -3.78 -7.14
CA ASP A 115 -7.78 -2.63 -7.99
C ASP A 115 -6.70 -2.35 -9.06
N MET A 116 -5.43 -2.47 -8.68
CA MET A 116 -4.31 -2.20 -9.58
C MET A 116 -4.14 -3.30 -10.63
N GLU A 117 -4.36 -4.58 -10.29
CA GLU A 117 -4.36 -5.66 -11.28
C GLU A 117 -5.42 -5.44 -12.35
N GLU A 118 -6.65 -5.09 -11.96
CA GLU A 118 -7.72 -4.78 -12.92
C GLU A 118 -7.36 -3.58 -13.80
N THR A 119 -6.80 -2.53 -13.21
CA THR A 119 -6.36 -1.33 -13.93
C THR A 119 -5.27 -1.65 -14.94
N ILE A 120 -4.25 -2.41 -14.55
CA ILE A 120 -3.16 -2.84 -15.43
C ILE A 120 -3.70 -3.65 -16.61
N ASP A 121 -4.56 -4.64 -16.35
CA ASP A 121 -5.12 -5.50 -17.39
C ASP A 121 -5.95 -4.73 -18.42
N LEU A 122 -6.76 -3.78 -17.97
CA LEU A 122 -7.54 -2.90 -18.84
C LEU A 122 -6.62 -2.02 -19.69
N THR A 123 -5.62 -1.37 -19.07
CA THR A 123 -4.70 -0.49 -19.79
C THR A 123 -3.87 -1.26 -20.81
N ILE A 124 -3.37 -2.45 -20.49
CA ILE A 124 -2.65 -3.31 -21.46
C ILE A 124 -3.52 -3.61 -22.68
N LYS A 125 -4.80 -3.97 -22.48
CA LYS A 125 -5.73 -4.23 -23.59
C LYS A 125 -5.89 -2.99 -24.47
N THR A 126 -6.17 -1.83 -23.87
CA THR A 126 -6.35 -0.57 -24.59
C THR A 126 -5.09 -0.15 -25.36
N LEU A 127 -3.92 -0.23 -24.74
CA LEU A 127 -2.66 0.15 -25.38
C LEU A 127 -2.28 -0.81 -26.52
N ASN A 128 -2.55 -2.11 -26.38
CA ASN A 128 -2.35 -3.08 -27.47
C ASN A 128 -3.26 -2.78 -28.67
N THR A 129 -4.53 -2.40 -28.44
CA THR A 129 -5.41 -1.96 -29.53
C THR A 129 -4.85 -0.71 -30.22
N LYS A 130 -4.42 0.30 -29.46
CA LYS A 130 -3.79 1.52 -30.02
C LYS A 130 -2.52 1.20 -30.82
N LYS A 131 -1.71 0.24 -30.34
CA LYS A 131 -0.51 -0.23 -31.04
C LYS A 131 -0.85 -0.84 -32.39
N ILE A 132 -1.81 -1.77 -32.45
CA ILE A 132 -2.25 -2.41 -33.70
C ILE A 132 -2.75 -1.35 -34.70
N MET A 133 -3.57 -0.39 -34.25
CA MET A 133 -4.06 0.70 -35.10
C MET A 133 -2.93 1.57 -35.65
N ALA A 134 -1.90 1.86 -34.84
CA ALA A 134 -0.73 2.61 -35.28
C ALA A 134 0.09 1.83 -36.32
N GLU A 135 0.28 0.52 -36.14
CA GLU A 135 0.98 -0.35 -37.09
C GLU A 135 0.25 -0.45 -38.43
N ASP A 136 -1.08 -0.60 -38.42
CA ASP A 136 -1.88 -0.67 -39.64
C ASP A 136 -1.85 0.63 -40.43
N LYS A 137 -1.89 1.79 -39.75
CA LYS A 137 -1.75 3.11 -40.38
C LYS A 137 -0.37 3.31 -41.03
N LEU A 138 0.67 2.69 -40.48
CA LEU A 138 2.00 2.71 -41.08
C LEU A 138 2.11 1.76 -42.28
N LYS A 139 1.47 0.59 -42.24
CA LYS A 139 1.42 -0.35 -43.36
C LYS A 139 0.68 0.24 -44.56
N SER A 140 -0.46 0.90 -44.35
CA SER A 140 -1.24 1.52 -45.43
C SER A 140 -0.55 2.71 -46.10
N ARG A 141 0.42 3.37 -45.45
CA ARG A 141 1.25 4.42 -46.06
C ARG A 141 2.42 3.89 -46.89
N LYS A 142 2.76 2.61 -46.76
CA LYS A 142 3.84 1.95 -47.50
C LYS A 142 3.35 1.16 -48.72
N ALA A 143 2.03 0.94 -48.85
CA ALA A 143 1.37 0.36 -50.01
C ALA A 143 0.95 1.47 -50.98
#